data_AF-A0A961GJ14-F1
#
_entry.id   AF-A0A961GJ14-F1
#
_cell.length_a   1.000
_cell.length_b   1.000
_cell.length_c   1.000
_cell.angle_alpha   90.00
_cell.angle_beta   90.00
_cell.angle_gamma   90.00
#
_symmetry.space_group_name_H-M   'P 1'
#
loop_
_entity.id
_entity.type
_entity.pdbx_description
1 polymer ?
#
loop_
_entity_poly.entity_id
_entity_poly.type
_entity_poly.pdbx_seq_one_letter_code
_entity_poly.pdbx_strand_id
1 'polypeptide(L)'
;MTSTTHRSAVPGLDDAAVARLADELQDRLASLLDLQLTLKHVHWNVAGPTFIAVHEMLDPQVIAVRSMTDAIAERIATIGGEPRGT
;
A
#
# COMPACT_ATOMS: atom_id res chain seq x y z
N MET A 1 -28.17 9.34 30.59
CA MET A 1 -27.18 8.42 29.97
C MET A 1 -26.66 9.09 28.72
N THR A 2 -25.54 9.81 28.82
CA THR A 2 -24.91 10.47 27.68
C THR A 2 -24.17 9.40 26.87
N SER A 3 -24.74 9.01 25.73
CA SER A 3 -24.05 8.16 24.76
C SER A 3 -22.90 8.97 24.18
N THR A 4 -21.68 8.71 24.66
CA THR A 4 -20.45 9.23 24.05
C THR A 4 -20.31 8.54 22.69
N THR A 5 -20.80 9.17 21.63
CA THR A 5 -20.44 8.78 20.27
C THR A 5 -18.95 9.06 20.11
N HIS A 6 -18.13 8.02 20.21
CA HIS A 6 -16.71 8.08 19.90
C HIS A 6 -16.61 8.47 18.42
N ARG A 7 -16.10 9.67 18.15
CA ARG A 7 -16.00 10.19 16.79
C ARG A 7 -14.76 9.57 16.15
N SER A 8 -14.99 8.50 15.41
CA SER A 8 -14.04 7.97 14.44
C SER A 8 -13.50 9.08 13.53
N ALA A 9 -12.23 8.98 13.14
CA ALA A 9 -11.57 9.88 12.19
C ALA A 9 -12.30 9.93 10.84
N VAL A 10 -13.07 8.89 10.51
CA VAL A 10 -13.86 8.78 9.27
C VAL A 10 -15.35 8.91 9.60
N PRO A 11 -16.05 9.95 9.09
CA PRO A 11 -17.50 10.06 9.24
C PRO A 11 -18.22 8.82 8.72
N GLY A 12 -19.08 8.23 9.55
CA GLY A 12 -19.90 7.07 9.17
C GLY A 12 -19.28 5.69 9.47
N LEU A 13 -18.06 5.64 10.03
CA LEU A 13 -17.47 4.40 10.57
C LEU A 13 -17.36 4.48 12.09
N ASP A 14 -17.46 3.35 12.78
CA ASP A 14 -17.05 3.25 14.18
C ASP A 14 -15.54 2.94 14.28
N ASP A 15 -14.96 3.10 15.48
CA ASP A 15 -13.52 2.92 15.67
C ASP A 15 -13.08 1.47 15.41
N ALA A 16 -13.95 0.50 15.68
CA ALA A 16 -13.66 -0.90 15.44
C ALA A 16 -13.55 -1.20 13.94
N ALA A 17 -14.41 -0.59 13.12
CA ALA A 17 -14.35 -0.66 11.66
C ALA A 17 -13.12 0.06 11.12
N VAL A 18 -12.75 1.22 11.67
CA VAL A 18 -11.51 1.93 11.30
C VAL A 18 -10.28 1.09 11.63
N ALA A 19 -10.22 0.47 12.81
CA ALA A 19 -9.10 -0.38 13.20
C ALA A 19 -8.94 -1.58 12.25
N ARG A 20 -10.03 -2.31 11.97
CA ARG A 20 -10.01 -3.44 11.01
C ARG A 20 -9.61 -3.01 9.60
N LEU A 21 -10.06 -1.83 9.16
CA LEU A 21 -9.68 -1.29 7.87
C LEU A 21 -8.19 -0.92 7.84
N ALA A 22 -7.66 -0.33 8.90
CA ALA A 22 -6.23 -0.01 9.01
C ALA A 22 -5.37 -1.27 8.95
N ASP A 23 -5.78 -2.34 9.64
CA ASP A 23 -5.09 -3.64 9.61
C ASP A 23 -5.06 -4.25 8.20
N GLU A 24 -6.20 -4.31 7.51
CA GLU A 24 -6.24 -4.84 6.12
C GLU A 24 -5.42 -3.98 5.16
N LEU A 25 -5.48 -2.64 5.30
CA LEU A 25 -4.66 -1.74 4.49
C LEU A 25 -3.16 -1.92 4.77
N GLN A 26 -2.78 -2.22 6.01
CA GLN A 26 -1.40 -2.50 6.39
C GLN A 26 -0.88 -3.79 5.72
N ASP A 27 -1.70 -4.82 5.61
CA ASP A 27 -1.36 -6.05 4.88
C ASP A 27 -1.18 -5.78 3.37
N ARG A 28 -2.01 -4.91 2.80
CA ARG A 28 -1.89 -4.46 1.41
C ARG A 28 -0.66 -3.58 1.20
N LEU A 29 -0.34 -2.69 2.14
CA LEU A 29 0.87 -1.87 2.12
C LEU A 29 2.12 -2.75 2.07
N ALA A 30 2.21 -3.75 2.96
CA ALA A 30 3.32 -4.70 2.99
C ALA A 30 3.45 -5.46 1.65
N SER A 31 2.32 -5.92 1.10
CA SER A 31 2.29 -6.63 -0.18
C SER A 31 2.80 -5.76 -1.34
N LEU A 32 2.41 -4.49 -1.39
CA LEU A 32 2.83 -3.56 -2.45
C LEU A 32 4.29 -3.12 -2.30
N LEU A 33 4.77 -2.95 -1.07
CA LEU A 33 6.19 -2.70 -0.77
C LEU A 33 7.08 -3.86 -1.22
N ASP A 34 6.66 -5.09 -0.94
CA ASP A 34 7.36 -6.27 -1.44
C ASP A 34 7.30 -6.35 -2.97
N LEU A 35 6.12 -6.12 -3.57
CA LEU A 35 5.94 -6.14 -5.02
C LEU A 35 6.84 -5.12 -5.74
N GLN A 36 6.95 -3.88 -5.28
CA GLN A 36 7.81 -2.89 -5.95
C GLN A 36 9.30 -3.26 -5.88
N LEU A 37 9.75 -3.88 -4.79
CA LEU A 37 11.13 -4.33 -4.62
C LEU A 37 11.38 -5.57 -5.49
N THR A 38 10.44 -6.51 -5.49
CA THR A 38 10.45 -7.69 -6.35
C THR A 38 10.47 -7.31 -7.83
N LEU A 39 9.65 -6.34 -8.27
CA LEU A 39 9.65 -5.85 -9.65
C LEU A 39 11.02 -5.27 -10.03
N LYS A 40 11.65 -4.48 -9.15
CA LYS A 40 13.01 -3.97 -9.40
C LYS A 40 14.07 -5.06 -9.37
N HIS A 41 13.94 -6.05 -8.49
CA HIS A 41 14.79 -7.22 -8.50
C HIS A 41 14.73 -7.93 -9.86
N VAL A 42 13.53 -8.20 -10.39
CA VAL A 42 13.38 -8.82 -11.72
C VAL A 42 13.92 -7.91 -12.83
N HIS A 43 13.60 -6.62 -12.80
CA HIS A 43 14.07 -5.64 -13.79
C HIS A 43 15.60 -5.55 -13.86
N TRP A 44 16.31 -5.71 -12.74
CA TRP A 44 17.77 -5.73 -12.71
C TRP A 44 18.39 -7.08 -13.09
N ASN A 45 17.68 -8.19 -12.86
CA ASN A 45 18.24 -9.53 -13.01
C ASN A 45 17.72 -10.31 -14.23
N VAL A 46 16.77 -9.75 -15.00
CA VAL A 46 16.31 -10.36 -16.26
C VAL A 46 17.46 -10.41 -17.27
N ALA A 47 17.54 -11.51 -18.03
CA ALA A 47 18.56 -11.76 -19.04
C ALA A 47 17.99 -12.53 -20.23
N GLY A 48 18.76 -12.64 -21.32
CA GLY A 48 18.39 -13.38 -22.53
C GLY A 48 17.83 -12.50 -23.66
N PRO A 49 17.35 -13.12 -24.76
CA PRO A 49 17.01 -12.42 -26.01
C PRO A 49 15.92 -11.34 -25.87
N THR A 50 15.08 -11.44 -24.84
CA THR A 50 13.97 -10.51 -24.58
C THR A 50 14.28 -9.51 -23.47
N PHE A 51 15.54 -9.42 -23.01
CA PHE A 51 15.99 -8.56 -21.89
C PHE A 51 15.38 -7.15 -21.96
N ILE A 52 15.61 -6.44 -23.05
CA ILE A 52 15.24 -5.02 -23.15
C ILE A 52 13.71 -4.83 -23.07
N ALA A 53 12.96 -5.70 -23.74
CA ALA A 53 11.50 -5.62 -23.76
C ALA A 53 10.91 -5.84 -22.36
N VAL A 54 11.39 -6.84 -21.62
CA VAL A 54 10.92 -7.10 -20.25
C VAL A 54 11.41 -6.02 -19.28
N HIS A 55 12.66 -5.58 -19.42
CA HIS A 55 13.24 -4.53 -18.60
C HIS A 55 12.44 -3.21 -18.69
N GLU A 56 12.15 -2.74 -19.91
CA GLU A 56 11.35 -1.54 -20.16
C GLU A 56 9.88 -1.73 -19.78
N MET A 57 9.32 -2.93 -19.99
CA MET A 57 7.95 -3.25 -19.59
C MET A 57 7.74 -3.13 -18.08
N LEU A 58 8.72 -3.48 -17.26
CA LEU A 58 8.59 -3.49 -15.80
C LEU A 58 8.66 -2.10 -15.16
N ASP A 59 9.30 -1.12 -15.80
CA ASP A 59 9.48 0.23 -15.21
C ASP A 59 8.16 0.98 -14.95
N PRO A 60 7.21 1.05 -15.91
CA PRO A 60 5.89 1.61 -15.66
C PRO A 60 5.14 0.88 -14.53
N GLN A 61 5.36 -0.42 -14.35
CA GLN A 61 4.74 -1.19 -13.26
C GLN A 61 5.32 -0.81 -11.90
N VAL A 62 6.64 -0.61 -11.80
CA VAL A 62 7.27 -0.11 -10.56
C VAL A 62 6.72 1.26 -10.20
N ILE A 63 6.57 2.17 -11.18
CA ILE A 63 5.98 3.49 -10.95
C ILE A 63 4.55 3.37 -10.45
N ALA A 64 3.72 2.57 -11.11
CA ALA A 64 2.33 2.37 -10.72
C ALA A 64 2.19 1.78 -9.31
N VAL A 65 2.96 0.73 -8.98
CA VAL A 65 2.94 0.11 -7.66
C VAL A 65 3.42 1.08 -6.58
N ARG A 66 4.44 1.91 -6.84
CA ARG A 66 4.88 2.96 -5.91
C ARG A 66 3.76 3.98 -5.62
N SER A 67 3.02 4.40 -6.62
CA SER A 67 1.86 5.27 -6.42
C SER A 67 0.74 4.58 -5.63
N MET A 68 0.51 3.28 -5.81
CA MET A 68 -0.45 2.52 -5.02
C MET A 68 0.00 2.40 -3.55
N THR A 69 1.29 2.12 -3.32
CA THR A 69 1.92 2.05 -2.00
C THR A 69 1.71 3.37 -1.24
N ASP A 70 1.99 4.49 -1.89
CA ASP A 70 1.81 5.84 -1.33
C ASP A 70 0.35 6.10 -0.95
N ALA A 71 -0.57 5.86 -1.88
CA ALA A 71 -2.01 6.06 -1.64
C ALA A 71 -2.54 5.21 -0.47
N ILE A 72 -2.07 3.96 -0.31
CA ILE A 72 -2.45 3.12 0.84
C ILE A 72 -1.85 3.65 2.14
N ALA A 73 -0.56 4.01 2.15
CA ALA A 73 0.09 4.54 3.34
C ALA A 73 -0.58 5.84 3.82
N GLU A 74 -0.86 6.77 2.90
CA GLU A 74 -1.59 8.00 3.21
C GLU A 74 -3.02 7.71 3.68
N ARG A 75 -3.66 6.66 3.15
CA ARG A 75 -5.00 6.27 3.60
C ARG A 75 -4.99 5.76 5.03
N ILE A 76 -4.00 4.93 5.41
CA ILE A 76 -3.82 4.47 6.80
C ILE A 76 -3.64 5.67 7.72
N ALA A 77 -2.77 6.61 7.36
CA ALA A 77 -2.55 7.84 8.13
C ALA A 77 -3.83 8.68 8.27
N THR A 78 -4.59 8.84 7.17
CA THR A 78 -5.83 9.62 7.13
C THR A 78 -6.91 9.05 8.07
N ILE A 79 -7.00 7.73 8.20
CA ILE A 79 -7.97 7.08 9.08
C ILE A 79 -7.47 6.94 10.52
N GLY A 80 -6.30 7.51 10.85
CA GLY A 80 -5.73 7.55 12.20
C GLY A 80 -4.82 6.38 12.56
N GLY A 81 -4.47 5.53 11.60
CA GLY A 81 -3.46 4.49 11.77
C GLY A 81 -2.05 5.00 11.51
N GLU A 82 -1.05 4.21 11.88
CA GLU A 82 0.37 4.47 11.57
C GLU A 82 0.83 3.48 10.48
N PRO A 83 1.09 3.93 9.23
CA PRO A 83 1.58 3.04 8.19
C PRO A 83 3.00 2.56 8.50
N ARG A 84 3.20 1.24 8.50
CA ARG A 84 4.50 0.60 8.75
C ARG A 84 5.12 0.15 7.43
N GLY A 85 6.27 0.73 7.10
CA GLY A 85 6.96 0.48 5.83
C GLY A 85 8.29 -0.28 5.93
N THR A 86 8.66 -0.76 7.12
CA THR A 86 9.94 -1.40 7.43
C THR A 86 9.78 -2.85 7.86
#